data_AF-A0A7X3A9Z6-F1
#
_entry.id   AF-A0A7X3A9Z6-F1
#
_cell.length_a   1.000
_cell.length_b   1.000
_cell.length_c   1.000
_cell.angle_alpha   90.00
_cell.angle_beta   90.00
_cell.angle_gamma   90.00
#
_symmetry.space_group_name_H-M   'P 1'
#
loop_
_entity.id
_entity.type
_entity.pdbx_description
1 polymer ?
#
loop_
_entity_poly.entity_id
_entity_poly.type
_entity_poly.pdbx_seq_one_letter_code
_entity_poly.pdbx_strand_id
1 'polypeptide(L)'
;MRHGGLALLLLMLDLIRLYPGQSFIEICRWTVGNWLTYAVAGFMLTMAFHMASGILIDVAGFMTSIMLPETPIYIFTGLIFIVTELLLRSGIETIARMFNILIVIILFFWAIVILLLIRIIIRNFFSRCFPKG
;
A
#
# COMPACT_ATOMS: atom_id res chain seq x y z
N MET A 1 -11.73 19.98 0.76
CA MET A 1 -11.13 18.86 1.53
C MET A 1 -9.59 18.86 1.47
N ARG A 2 -8.89 20.02 1.43
CA ARG A 2 -7.46 20.08 1.08
C ARG A 2 -6.47 20.07 2.27
N HIS A 3 -6.95 20.18 3.52
CA HIS A 3 -6.09 20.26 4.72
C HIS A 3 -6.40 19.23 5.81
N GLY A 4 -7.52 18.49 5.71
CA GLY A 4 -7.95 17.55 6.75
C GLY A 4 -6.95 16.41 6.99
N GLY A 5 -6.32 15.89 5.92
CA GLY A 5 -5.32 14.82 6.04
C GLY A 5 -4.04 15.27 6.75
N LEU A 6 -3.57 16.48 6.49
CA LEU A 6 -2.39 17.05 7.16
C LEU A 6 -2.67 17.32 8.64
N ALA A 7 -3.86 17.86 8.95
CA ALA A 7 -4.27 18.08 10.33
C ALA A 7 -4.36 16.76 11.11
N LEU A 8 -4.93 15.71 10.50
CA LEU A 8 -5.02 14.38 11.10
C LEU A 8 -3.63 13.77 11.33
N LEU A 9 -2.72 13.94 10.37
CA LEU A 9 -1.34 13.45 10.47
C LEU A 9 -0.59 14.13 11.63
N LEU A 10 -0.72 15.45 11.77
CA LEU A 10 -0.11 16.21 12.86
C LEU A 10 -0.66 15.75 14.23
N LEU A 11 -1.98 15.57 14.33
CA LEU A 11 -2.63 15.03 15.53
C LEU A 11 -2.11 13.64 15.90
N MET A 12 -1.95 12.74 14.93
CA MET A 12 -1.38 11.41 15.16
C MET A 12 0.09 11.49 15.60
N LEU A 13 0.88 12.38 15.01
CA LEU A 13 2.28 12.59 15.36
C LEU A 13 2.44 13.08 16.80
N ASP A 14 1.62 14.05 17.21
CA ASP A 14 1.62 14.55 18.58
C ASP A 14 1.14 13.49 19.58
N LEU A 15 0.16 12.67 19.20
CA LEU A 15 -0.33 11.58 20.04
C LEU A 15 0.73 10.49 20.25
N ILE A 16 1.49 10.12 19.20
CA ILE A 16 2.59 9.16 19.29
C ILE A 16 3.74 9.71 20.15
N ARG A 17 4.00 11.02 20.10
CA ARG A 17 5.01 11.68 20.95
C ARG A 17 4.60 11.72 22.42
N LEU A 18 3.31 11.84 22.71
CA LEU A 18 2.78 11.86 24.08
C LEU A 18 2.85 10.49 24.76
N TYR A 19 2.73 9.40 23.99
CA TYR A 19 2.78 8.02 24.48
C TYR A 19 3.89 7.20 23.80
N PRO A 20 5.18 7.53 24.06
CA PRO A 20 6.29 6.85 23.40
C PRO A 20 6.35 5.37 23.78
N GLY A 21 6.45 4.50 22.77
CA GLY A 21 6.59 3.05 22.95
C GLY A 21 5.29 2.29 23.23
N GLN A 22 4.14 2.98 23.31
CA GLN A 22 2.82 2.35 23.39
C GLN A 22 2.28 2.06 21.98
N SER A 23 1.66 0.90 21.80
CA SER A 23 0.96 0.56 20.56
C SER A 23 -0.32 1.39 20.42
N PHE A 24 -0.78 1.59 19.18
CA PHE A 24 -2.03 2.30 18.90
C PHE A 24 -3.22 1.72 19.70
N ILE A 25 -3.26 0.40 19.84
CA ILE A 25 -4.30 -0.31 20.59
C ILE A 25 -4.22 0.03 22.09
N GLU A 26 -3.02 0.11 22.67
CA GLU A 26 -2.85 0.52 24.06
C GLU A 26 -3.28 1.96 24.29
N ILE A 27 -2.90 2.89 23.41
CA ILE A 27 -3.34 4.29 23.49
C ILE A 27 -4.88 4.38 23.46
N CYS A 28 -5.53 3.61 22.58
CA CYS A 28 -6.99 3.51 22.54
C CYS A 28 -7.56 2.93 23.84
N ARG A 29 -6.91 1.91 24.40
CA ARG A 29 -7.32 1.26 25.64
C ARG A 29 -7.35 2.21 26.82
N TRP A 30 -6.32 3.06 26.94
CA TRP A 30 -6.20 4.09 27.98
C TRP A 30 -7.20 5.24 27.79
N THR A 31 -7.49 5.63 26.55
CA THR A 31 -8.29 6.84 26.27
C THR A 31 -9.80 6.55 26.22
N VAL A 32 -10.19 5.40 25.66
CA VAL A 32 -11.57 5.10 25.25
C VAL A 32 -12.17 3.94 26.05
N GLY A 33 -11.32 3.11 26.68
CA GLY A 33 -11.71 1.97 27.49
C GLY A 33 -11.68 0.63 26.74
N ASN A 34 -11.65 -0.45 27.51
CA ASN A 34 -11.36 -1.81 27.01
C ASN A 34 -12.38 -2.29 25.95
N TRP A 35 -13.68 -2.12 26.20
CA TRP A 35 -14.72 -2.65 25.32
C TRP A 35 -14.68 -2.06 23.90
N LEU A 36 -14.64 -0.72 23.82
CA LEU A 36 -14.63 -0.03 22.54
C LEU A 36 -13.29 -0.24 21.81
N THR A 37 -12.19 -0.40 22.55
CA THR A 37 -10.89 -0.75 21.96
C THR A 37 -10.91 -2.12 21.28
N TYR A 38 -11.52 -3.14 21.89
CA TYR A 38 -11.64 -4.45 21.24
C TYR A 38 -12.50 -4.40 19.97
N ALA A 39 -13.61 -3.65 20.00
CA ALA A 39 -14.46 -3.47 18.82
C ALA A 39 -13.70 -2.79 17.67
N VAL A 40 -12.95 -1.73 17.97
CA VAL A 40 -12.12 -1.02 16.97
C VAL A 40 -10.99 -1.91 16.46
N ALA A 41 -10.28 -2.62 17.35
CA ALA A 41 -9.22 -3.55 16.94
C ALA A 41 -9.74 -4.68 16.05
N GLY A 42 -10.91 -5.25 16.36
CA GLY A 42 -11.57 -6.25 15.52
C GLY A 42 -11.96 -5.71 14.15
N PHE A 43 -12.47 -4.47 14.09
CA PHE A 43 -12.77 -3.80 12.83
C PHE A 43 -11.49 -3.55 12.01
N MET A 44 -10.42 -3.06 12.63
CA MET A 44 -9.13 -2.85 11.97
C MET A 44 -8.55 -4.15 11.43
N LEU A 45 -8.67 -5.26 12.17
CA LEU A 45 -8.20 -6.56 11.71
C LEU A 45 -8.98 -7.03 10.47
N THR A 46 -10.30 -6.88 10.47
CA THR A 46 -11.14 -7.20 9.31
C THR A 46 -10.74 -6.37 8.09
N MET A 47 -10.50 -5.07 8.27
CA MET A 47 -10.02 -4.19 7.20
C MET A 47 -8.64 -4.62 6.68
N ALA A 48 -7.72 -5.02 7.55
CA ALA A 48 -6.42 -5.52 7.15
C ALA A 48 -6.53 -6.80 6.30
N PHE A 49 -7.40 -7.74 6.68
CA PHE A 49 -7.67 -8.93 5.88
C PHE A 49 -8.29 -8.59 4.54
N HIS A 50 -9.24 -7.65 4.50
CA HIS A 50 -9.84 -7.20 3.26
C HIS A 50 -8.80 -6.59 2.31
N MET A 51 -7.94 -5.69 2.81
CA MET A 51 -6.85 -5.10 2.02
C MET A 51 -5.86 -6.16 1.52
N ALA A 52 -5.46 -7.10 2.38
CA ALA A 52 -4.56 -8.18 2.00
C ALA A 52 -5.17 -9.06 0.89
N SER A 53 -6.47 -9.39 0.99
CA SER A 53 -7.17 -10.13 -0.04
C SER A 53 -7.29 -9.37 -1.36
N GLY A 54 -7.50 -8.05 -1.30
CA GLY A 54 -7.55 -7.18 -2.47
C GLY A 54 -6.22 -7.19 -3.23
N ILE A 55 -5.10 -6.97 -2.51
CA ILE A 55 -3.76 -7.00 -3.10
C ILE A 55 -3.48 -8.37 -3.75
N LEU A 56 -3.86 -9.45 -3.10
CA LEU A 56 -3.67 -10.81 -3.61
C LEU A 56 -4.41 -11.03 -4.94
N ILE A 57 -5.67 -10.61 -5.01
CA ILE A 57 -6.50 -10.71 -6.22
C ILE A 57 -5.96 -9.81 -7.33
N ASP A 58 -5.55 -8.58 -7.01
CA ASP A 58 -5.01 -7.64 -8.00
C ASP A 58 -3.72 -8.17 -8.64
N VAL A 59 -2.80 -8.71 -7.83
CA VAL A 59 -1.55 -9.29 -8.32
C VAL A 59 -1.81 -10.56 -9.12
N ALA A 60 -2.62 -11.49 -8.59
CA ALA A 60 -2.92 -12.73 -9.29
C ALA A 60 -3.67 -12.46 -10.61
N GLY A 61 -4.63 -11.54 -10.59
CA GLY A 61 -5.38 -11.10 -11.77
C GLY A 61 -4.49 -10.41 -12.81
N PHE A 62 -3.53 -9.57 -12.40
CA PHE A 62 -2.54 -9.01 -13.32
C PHE A 62 -1.72 -10.12 -14.01
N MET A 63 -1.29 -11.13 -13.25
CA MET A 63 -0.52 -12.24 -13.81
C MET A 63 -1.34 -13.05 -14.80
N THR A 64 -2.57 -13.43 -14.46
CA THR A 64 -3.44 -14.22 -15.33
C THR A 64 -4.08 -13.42 -16.47
N SER A 65 -4.00 -12.09 -16.48
CA SER A 65 -4.61 -11.29 -17.55
C SER A 65 -3.59 -10.80 -18.58
N ILE A 66 -2.36 -10.49 -18.13
CA ILE A 66 -1.36 -9.80 -18.96
C ILE A 66 -0.12 -10.66 -19.21
N MET A 67 0.27 -11.51 -18.26
CA MET A 67 1.56 -12.21 -18.30
C MET A 67 1.42 -13.68 -18.71
N LEU A 68 0.64 -14.46 -17.96
CA LEU A 68 0.41 -15.89 -18.20
C LEU A 68 -1.10 -16.21 -18.21
N PRO A 69 -1.80 -15.91 -19.31
CA PRO A 69 -3.25 -16.03 -19.38
C PRO A 69 -3.79 -17.46 -19.29
N GLU A 70 -3.00 -18.44 -19.72
CA GLU A 70 -3.39 -19.86 -19.69
C GLU A 70 -3.21 -20.50 -18.30
N THR A 71 -2.56 -19.80 -17.36
CA THR A 71 -2.34 -20.35 -16.02
C THR A 71 -3.47 -19.98 -15.06
N PRO A 72 -4.01 -20.94 -14.28
CA PRO A 72 -5.10 -20.66 -13.37
C PRO A 72 -4.65 -19.82 -12.16
N ILE A 73 -5.54 -18.93 -11.73
CA ILE A 73 -5.30 -17.94 -10.67
C ILE A 73 -4.80 -18.55 -9.35
N TYR A 74 -5.29 -19.73 -8.98
CA TYR A 74 -4.94 -20.40 -7.72
C TYR A 74 -3.44 -20.73 -7.60
N ILE A 75 -2.73 -20.90 -8.72
CA ILE A 75 -1.28 -21.14 -8.71
C ILE A 75 -0.54 -19.90 -8.17
N PHE A 76 -0.87 -18.71 -8.69
CA PHE A 76 -0.27 -17.47 -8.21
C PHE A 76 -0.67 -17.15 -6.77
N THR A 77 -1.93 -17.35 -6.43
CA THR A 77 -2.41 -17.16 -5.06
C THR A 77 -1.64 -18.05 -4.08
N GLY A 78 -1.44 -19.33 -4.41
CA GLY A 78 -0.66 -20.27 -3.59
C GLY A 78 0.81 -19.87 -3.46
N LEU A 79 1.45 -19.46 -4.55
CA LEU A 79 2.83 -18.97 -4.53
C LEU A 79 2.98 -17.73 -3.64
N ILE A 80 2.06 -16.77 -3.74
CA ILE A 80 2.08 -15.55 -2.91
C ILE A 80 1.90 -15.90 -1.43
N PHE A 81 1.06 -16.88 -1.09
CA PHE A 81 0.95 -17.35 0.30
C PHE A 81 2.25 -17.95 0.83
N ILE A 82 2.95 -18.77 0.05
CA ILE A 82 4.26 -19.33 0.44
C ILE A 82 5.27 -18.20 0.66
N VAL A 83 5.35 -17.23 -0.27
CA VAL A 83 6.25 -16.08 -0.12
C VAL A 83 5.89 -15.25 1.11
N THR A 84 4.60 -15.06 1.38
CA THR A 84 4.12 -14.31 2.56
C THR A 84 4.51 -15.03 3.85
N GLU A 85 4.39 -16.35 3.90
CA GLU A 85 4.81 -17.15 5.06
C GLU A 85 6.32 -16.99 5.33
N LEU A 86 7.15 -17.08 4.29
CA LEU A 86 8.59 -16.84 4.38
C LEU A 86 8.91 -15.42 4.84
N LEU A 87 8.16 -14.43 4.33
CA LEU A 87 8.29 -13.04 4.73
C LEU A 87 7.96 -12.84 6.21
N LEU A 88 6.87 -13.44 6.70
CA LEU A 88 6.48 -13.38 8.11
C LEU A 88 7.55 -13.99 9.03
N ARG A 89 8.21 -15.08 8.59
CA ARG A 89 9.32 -15.70 9.34
C ARG A 89 10.56 -14.81 9.45
N SER A 90 10.74 -13.83 8.55
CA SER A 90 11.91 -12.94 8.55
C SER A 90 11.86 -11.83 9.63
N GLY A 91 10.70 -11.65 10.28
CA GLY A 91 10.49 -10.64 11.32
C GLY A 91 10.23 -9.24 10.77
N ILE A 92 9.56 -8.41 11.58
CA ILE A 92 9.04 -7.11 11.14
C ILE A 92 10.13 -6.10 10.77
N GLU A 93 11.30 -6.15 11.42
CA GLU A 93 12.42 -5.25 11.12
C GLU A 93 12.96 -5.50 9.70
N THR A 94 13.13 -6.77 9.32
CA THR A 94 13.58 -7.16 8.00
C THR A 94 12.58 -6.72 6.93
N ILE A 95 11.29 -6.93 7.19
CA ILE A 95 10.20 -6.51 6.30
C ILE A 95 10.24 -5.00 6.10
N ALA A 96 10.34 -4.21 7.17
CA ALA A 96 10.39 -2.75 7.10
C ALA A 96 11.61 -2.25 6.30
N ARG A 97 12.77 -2.88 6.50
CA ARG A 97 14.01 -2.53 5.77
C ARG A 97 13.89 -2.83 4.28
N MET A 98 13.35 -4.00 3.92
CA MET A 98 13.13 -4.39 2.52
C MET A 98 12.06 -3.51 1.86
N PHE A 99 11.01 -3.13 2.59
CA PHE A 99 9.95 -2.26 2.11
C PHE A 99 10.49 -0.87 1.72
N ASN A 100 11.41 -0.31 2.50
CA ASN A 100 12.04 0.95 2.14
C ASN A 100 12.82 0.87 0.82
N ILE A 101 13.57 -0.22 0.61
CA ILE A 101 14.29 -0.46 -0.65
C ILE A 101 13.30 -0.59 -1.81
N LEU A 102 12.21 -1.33 -1.62
CA LEU A 102 11.16 -1.53 -2.61
C LEU A 102 10.49 -0.21 -3.00
N ILE A 103 10.20 0.68 -2.04
CA ILE A 103 9.67 2.03 -2.32
C ILE A 103 10.64 2.81 -3.22
N VAL A 104 11.93 2.83 -2.88
CA VAL A 104 12.93 3.59 -3.66
C VAL A 104 12.99 3.07 -5.10
N ILE A 105 12.97 1.75 -5.29
CA ILE A 105 12.99 1.13 -6.62
C ILE A 105 11.72 1.49 -7.40
N ILE A 106 10.54 1.41 -6.78
CA ILE A 106 9.27 1.75 -7.44
C ILE A 106 9.25 3.23 -7.84
N LEU A 107 9.63 4.13 -6.95
CA LEU A 107 9.69 5.56 -7.24
C LEU A 107 10.68 5.87 -8.37
N PHE A 108 11.83 5.21 -8.36
CA PHE A 108 12.82 5.34 -9.43
C PHE A 108 12.30 4.84 -10.78
N PHE A 109 11.66 3.67 -10.80
CA PHE A 109 11.03 3.11 -12.00
C PHE A 109 9.94 4.06 -12.53
N TRP A 110 9.05 4.55 -11.67
CA TRP A 110 8.02 5.52 -12.06
C TRP A 110 8.61 6.82 -12.59
N ALA A 111 9.68 7.33 -11.97
CA ALA A 111 10.37 8.52 -12.45
C ALA A 111 10.90 8.31 -13.89
N ILE A 112 11.51 7.16 -14.18
CA ILE A 112 11.97 6.80 -15.53
C ILE A 112 10.80 6.74 -16.50
N VAL A 113 9.72 6.03 -16.14
CA VAL A 113 8.53 5.90 -16.98
C VAL A 113 7.97 7.29 -17.33
N ILE A 114 7.82 8.17 -16.33
CA ILE A 114 7.34 9.55 -16.55
C ILE A 114 8.30 10.33 -17.47
N LEU A 115 9.61 10.23 -17.25
CA LEU A 115 10.62 10.89 -18.08
C LEU A 115 10.59 10.41 -19.54
N LEU A 116 10.34 9.12 -19.78
CA LEU A 116 10.20 8.58 -21.14
C LEU A 116 8.88 9.03 -21.78
N LEU A 117 7.79 9.06 -21.01
CA LEU A 117 6.46 9.43 -21.51
C LEU A 117 6.32 10.94 -21.75
N ILE A 118 7.10 11.80 -21.08
CA ILE A 118 6.92 13.25 -21.19
C ILE A 118 7.06 13.75 -22.62
N ARG A 119 7.96 13.15 -23.41
CA ARG A 119 8.14 13.50 -24.83
C ARG A 119 6.91 13.15 -25.66
N ILE A 120 6.28 12.01 -25.39
CA ILE A 120 5.07 11.54 -26.06
C ILE A 120 3.87 12.41 -25.66
N ILE A 121 3.74 12.70 -24.36
CA ILE A 121 2.67 13.53 -23.81
C ILE A 121 2.72 14.94 -24.40
N ILE A 122 3.89 15.58 -24.43
CA ILE A 122 4.07 16.92 -25.01
C ILE A 122 3.73 16.92 -26.50
N ARG A 123 4.17 15.90 -27.25
CA ARG A 123 3.86 15.78 -28.70
C ARG A 123 2.35 15.62 -28.92
N ASN A 124 1.69 14.72 -28.18
CA ASN A 124 0.26 14.47 -28.29
C ASN A 124 -0.57 15.70 -27.85
N PHE A 125 -0.09 16.44 -26.86
CA PHE A 125 -0.70 17.70 -26.42
C PHE A 125 -0.63 18.76 -27.53
N PHE A 126 0.54 18.94 -28.15
CA PHE A 126 0.70 19.91 -29.24
C PHE A 126 -0.17 19.59 -30.46
N SER A 127 -0.28 18.31 -30.85
CA SER A 127 -1.14 17.89 -31.96
C SER A 127 -2.65 18.06 -31.69
N ARG A 128 -3.07 18.09 -30.43
CA ARG A 128 -4.47 18.38 -30.04
C ARG A 128 -4.76 19.88 -30.00
N CYS A 129 -3.78 20.71 -29.65
CA CYS A 129 -3.92 22.17 -29.65
C CYS A 129 -3.84 22.80 -31.04
N PHE A 130 -3.07 22.21 -31.96
CA PHE A 130 -3.03 22.62 -33.37
C PHE A 130 -3.42 21.44 -34.25
N PRO A 131 -4.73 21.18 -34.43
CA PRO A 131 -5.18 20.22 -35.41
C PRO A 131 -4.67 20.69 -36.78
N LYS A 132 -3.87 19.85 -37.44
CA LYS A 132 -3.43 20.11 -38.81
C LYS A 132 -4.68 20.21 -39.68
N GLY A 133 -4.93 21.40 -40.20
CA GLY A 133 -5.86 21.62 -41.32
C GLY A 133 -5.34 20.96 -42.58
#